data_AF-A0A9D1P574-F1
#
_entry.id   AF-A0A9D1P574-F1
#
_cell.length_a   1.000
_cell.length_b   1.000
_cell.length_c   1.000
_cell.angle_alpha   90.00
_cell.angle_beta   90.00
_cell.angle_gamma   90.00
#
_symmetry.space_group_name_H-M   'P 1'
#
loop_
_entity.id
_entity.type
_entity.pdbx_description
1 polymer ?
#
loop_
_entity_poly.entity_id
_entity_poly.type
_entity_poly.pdbx_seq_one_letter_code
_entity_poly.pdbx_strand_id
1 'polypeptide(L)'
;MPSYKTGKWAKQILAQRREDGLWGNFHTLSCPVPGKNYTTEQAMRRLYYLGYTADDEVIQTALRRMEQCVKGELAIDGYFEKKHDWPFFEKLMLSAWLRIFEPQNETALEVAYQWAQIVEKAFSSGSYNREDDISAFVQWKGRKPKSGFETGFGMFYHAALLVGVLPPKTEDLFLDYCLSKPDGMFYIYDKPLNQPPERFASRSASCYFAAIEVLSRYAQAEEKLNFVRDWLYANQEENGQWDFGEKAKDGVYFPLSDRWDKETRRVDSTYRIGKFLSSPCYCGHDCSKCITYIATQKNDDALRVKSQQFYKETFKVELPIEKFNCMGGRSKNVFEFCKDCPFIACCNRHNVDSCNKCQEYPCKEILEYQAKYVNQCNQI
;
A
#
# COMPACT_ATOMS: atom_id res chain seq x y z
N MET A 1 12.70 12.71 2.60
CA MET A 1 11.96 12.88 1.33
C MET A 1 11.48 14.33 1.24
N PRO A 2 11.03 14.86 0.08
CA PRO A 2 10.12 16.00 0.15
C PRO A 2 8.89 15.45 0.86
N SER A 3 8.68 15.86 2.11
CA SER A 3 7.47 15.49 2.82
C SER A 3 6.32 16.19 2.11
N TYR A 4 5.52 15.46 1.31
CA TYR A 4 4.34 16.04 0.66
C TYR A 4 3.30 16.52 1.69
N LYS A 5 3.49 16.19 2.97
CA LYS A 5 2.72 16.68 4.13
C LYS A 5 2.70 18.19 4.26
N THR A 6 3.73 18.92 3.80
CA THR A 6 3.76 20.39 3.88
C THR A 6 3.32 21.07 2.57
N GLY A 7 3.00 20.27 1.55
CA GLY A 7 2.59 20.73 0.24
C GLY A 7 1.19 21.36 0.22
N LYS A 8 0.88 22.01 -0.89
CA LYS A 8 -0.41 22.67 -1.19
C LYS A 8 -1.60 21.75 -0.95
N TRP A 9 -1.51 20.49 -1.38
CA TRP A 9 -2.63 19.55 -1.32
C TRP A 9 -2.95 19.12 0.11
N ALA A 10 -1.93 18.87 0.92
CA ALA A 10 -2.10 18.57 2.34
C ALA A 10 -2.76 19.75 3.07
N LYS A 11 -2.25 20.97 2.85
CA LYS A 11 -2.84 22.20 3.41
C LYS A 11 -4.31 22.38 3.03
N GLN A 12 -4.67 22.12 1.78
CA GLN A 12 -6.05 22.25 1.30
C GLN A 12 -7.02 21.27 1.99
N ILE A 13 -6.58 20.04 2.26
CA ILE A 13 -7.39 19.03 2.95
C ILE A 13 -7.52 19.39 4.42
N LEU A 14 -6.39 19.70 5.08
CA LEU A 14 -6.36 20.03 6.50
C LEU A 14 -7.17 21.30 6.84
N ALA A 15 -7.21 22.29 5.94
CA ALA A 15 -8.01 23.50 6.12
C ALA A 15 -9.53 23.25 6.17
N GLN A 16 -9.98 22.07 5.72
CA GLN A 16 -11.39 21.67 5.73
C GLN A 16 -11.72 20.68 6.85
N ARG A 17 -10.73 20.37 7.71
CA ARG A 17 -10.94 19.49 8.87
C ARG A 17 -11.80 20.21 9.89
N ARG A 18 -12.81 19.51 10.41
CA ARG A 18 -13.69 20.02 11.47
C ARG A 18 -13.00 19.94 12.84
N GLU A 19 -13.60 20.56 13.85
CA GLU A 19 -13.13 20.53 15.23
C GLU A 19 -13.10 19.12 15.83
N ASP A 20 -14.00 18.23 15.38
CA ASP A 20 -14.03 16.82 15.81
C ASP A 20 -12.93 15.94 15.17
N GLY A 21 -12.06 16.53 14.35
CA GLY A 21 -10.94 15.87 13.69
C GLY A 21 -11.29 15.12 12.40
N LEU A 22 -12.55 15.17 11.97
CA LEU A 22 -13.03 14.50 10.75
C LEU A 22 -13.28 15.48 9.59
N TRP A 23 -13.71 14.93 8.46
CA TRP A 23 -14.17 15.68 7.28
C TRP A 23 -15.56 15.20 6.84
N GLY A 24 -16.53 16.11 6.72
CA GLY A 24 -17.85 15.79 6.17
C GLY A 24 -18.49 14.53 6.75
N ASN A 25 -19.20 13.77 5.90
CA ASN A 25 -19.59 12.39 6.18
C ASN A 25 -18.39 11.47 5.93
N PHE A 26 -18.41 10.26 6.48
CA PHE A 26 -17.34 9.29 6.34
C PHE A 26 -17.24 8.79 4.91
N HIS A 27 -18.31 8.20 4.40
CA HIS A 27 -18.32 7.52 3.11
C HIS A 27 -18.74 8.45 1.96
N THR A 28 -17.95 8.49 0.89
CA THR A 28 -18.44 8.87 -0.45
C THR A 28 -17.47 8.42 -1.55
N LEU A 29 -17.95 8.46 -2.80
CA LEU A 29 -17.26 8.02 -4.01
C LEU A 29 -15.81 8.52 -4.15
N SER A 30 -15.05 7.69 -4.87
CA SER A 30 -13.59 7.54 -4.90
C SER A 30 -12.73 8.80 -5.09
N CYS A 31 -13.27 9.94 -5.54
CA CYS A 31 -12.47 11.13 -5.88
C CYS A 31 -13.03 12.43 -5.27
N PRO A 32 -12.18 13.28 -4.67
CA PRO A 32 -12.58 14.62 -4.22
C PRO A 32 -13.14 15.48 -5.35
N VAL A 33 -14.15 16.28 -5.03
CA VAL A 33 -14.75 17.23 -5.97
C VAL A 33 -14.21 18.64 -5.67
N PRO A 34 -13.63 19.35 -6.66
CA PRO A 34 -13.16 20.72 -6.46
C PRO A 34 -14.26 21.65 -5.91
N GLY A 35 -13.92 22.42 -4.87
CA GLY A 35 -14.85 23.36 -4.25
C GLY A 35 -15.93 22.73 -3.36
N LYS A 36 -15.87 21.42 -3.10
CA LYS A 36 -16.74 20.73 -2.15
C LYS A 36 -15.94 20.24 -0.94
N ASN A 37 -16.64 20.08 0.19
CA ASN A 37 -16.06 19.51 1.40
C ASN A 37 -15.62 18.07 1.15
N TYR A 38 -14.44 17.71 1.66
CA TYR A 38 -13.99 16.31 1.68
C TYR A 38 -14.92 15.47 2.57
N THR A 39 -15.08 14.21 2.19
CA THR A 39 -15.44 13.17 3.16
C THR A 39 -14.22 12.68 3.93
N THR A 40 -14.46 12.05 5.07
CA THR A 40 -13.37 11.53 5.91
C THR A 40 -12.61 10.46 5.15
N GLU A 41 -13.28 9.56 4.43
CA GLU A 41 -12.61 8.56 3.62
C GLU A 41 -11.73 9.17 2.52
N GLN A 42 -12.24 10.18 1.79
CA GLN A 42 -11.45 10.86 0.75
C GLN A 42 -10.23 11.57 1.34
N ALA A 43 -10.40 12.26 2.46
CA ALA A 43 -9.31 12.94 3.15
C ALA A 43 -8.25 11.95 3.63
N MET A 44 -8.66 10.87 4.29
CA MET A 44 -7.75 9.84 4.81
C MET A 44 -6.98 9.15 3.68
N ARG A 45 -7.67 8.74 2.60
CA ARG A 45 -7.03 8.17 1.41
C ARG A 45 -6.01 9.13 0.82
N ARG A 46 -6.39 10.40 0.68
CA ARG A 46 -5.51 11.39 0.07
C ARG A 46 -4.29 11.70 0.93
N LEU A 47 -4.47 11.83 2.24
CA LEU A 47 -3.37 12.05 3.20
C LEU A 47 -2.41 10.85 3.22
N TYR A 48 -2.91 9.61 3.13
CA TYR A 48 -2.08 8.41 3.00
C TYR A 48 -1.10 8.52 1.81
N TYR A 49 -1.59 8.87 0.62
CA TYR A 49 -0.73 9.03 -0.57
C TYR A 49 0.20 10.24 -0.49
N LEU A 50 -0.15 11.27 0.28
CA LEU A 50 0.73 12.39 0.61
C LEU A 50 1.77 12.04 1.71
N GLY A 51 1.78 10.80 2.18
CA GLY A 51 2.80 10.27 3.09
C GLY A 51 2.46 10.41 4.57
N TYR A 52 1.22 10.75 4.93
CA TYR A 52 0.76 10.69 6.33
C TYR A 52 0.66 9.25 6.83
N THR A 53 0.89 9.10 8.12
CA THR A 53 1.04 7.83 8.85
C THR A 53 0.25 7.89 10.17
N ALA A 54 0.13 6.76 10.86
CA ALA A 54 -0.51 6.71 12.19
C ALA A 54 0.22 7.56 13.25
N ASP A 55 1.48 7.96 13.02
CA ASP A 55 2.23 8.81 13.95
C ASP A 55 1.86 10.30 13.84
N ASP A 56 1.16 10.70 12.77
CA ASP A 56 0.73 12.09 12.61
C ASP A 56 -0.52 12.35 13.46
N GLU A 57 -0.47 13.32 14.36
CA GLU A 57 -1.58 13.70 15.27
C GLU A 57 -2.92 13.89 14.52
N VAL A 58 -2.83 14.45 13.30
CA VAL A 58 -4.01 14.68 12.46
C VAL A 58 -4.71 13.39 12.02
N ILE A 59 -3.95 12.32 11.86
CA ILE A 59 -4.44 10.98 11.53
C ILE A 59 -4.90 10.26 12.80
N GLN A 60 -4.14 10.34 13.89
CA GLN A 60 -4.47 9.69 15.17
C GLN A 60 -5.86 10.04 15.67
N THR A 61 -6.28 11.30 15.51
CA THR A 61 -7.62 11.74 15.93
C THR A 61 -8.72 11.02 15.14
N ALA A 62 -8.56 10.91 13.82
CA ALA A 62 -9.50 10.20 12.98
C ALA A 62 -9.49 8.68 13.28
N LEU A 63 -8.31 8.06 13.42
CA LEU A 63 -8.19 6.64 13.72
C LEU A 63 -8.84 6.27 15.06
N ARG A 64 -8.57 7.04 16.13
CA ARG A 64 -9.23 6.85 17.43
C ARG A 64 -10.75 6.92 17.30
N ARG A 65 -11.27 7.89 16.55
CA ARG A 65 -12.71 7.99 16.30
C ARG A 65 -13.25 6.76 15.56
N MET A 66 -12.56 6.30 14.50
CA MET A 66 -12.96 5.10 13.77
C MET A 66 -12.99 3.87 14.69
N GLU A 67 -11.99 3.71 15.55
CA GLU A 67 -11.92 2.59 16.49
C GLU A 67 -13.08 2.60 17.49
N GLN A 68 -13.39 3.77 18.09
CA GLN A 68 -14.55 3.95 18.96
C GLN A 68 -15.86 3.57 18.25
N CYS A 69 -15.99 3.90 16.96
CA CYS A 69 -17.14 3.51 16.15
C CYS A 69 -17.23 2.00 15.92
N VAL A 70 -16.12 1.33 15.63
CA VAL A 70 -16.10 -0.13 15.47
C VAL A 70 -16.51 -0.85 16.77
N LYS A 71 -16.08 -0.31 17.92
CA LYS A 71 -16.48 -0.78 19.27
C LYS A 71 -17.95 -0.48 19.61
N GLY A 72 -18.61 0.40 18.86
CA GLY A 72 -19.98 0.83 19.11
C GLY A 72 -20.12 1.90 20.20
N GLU A 73 -19.03 2.57 20.56
CA GLU A 73 -19.01 3.62 21.59
C GLU A 73 -19.55 4.95 21.05
N LEU A 74 -19.34 5.23 19.75
CA LEU A 74 -19.77 6.45 19.08
C LEU A 74 -20.25 6.14 17.66
N ALA A 75 -21.11 6.98 17.11
CA ALA A 75 -21.39 6.99 15.67
C ALA A 75 -20.29 7.77 14.92
N ILE A 76 -19.94 7.31 13.71
CA ILE A 76 -18.94 8.01 12.88
C ILE A 76 -19.48 9.34 12.36
N ASP A 77 -20.75 9.36 11.97
CA ASP A 77 -21.53 10.52 11.56
C ASP A 77 -23.04 10.20 11.64
N GLY A 78 -23.89 11.05 11.06
CA GLY A 78 -25.35 10.86 10.99
C GLY A 78 -25.86 10.26 9.68
N TYR A 79 -24.98 9.75 8.81
CA TYR A 79 -25.34 9.20 7.51
C TYR A 79 -25.77 7.73 7.63
N PHE A 80 -26.74 7.31 6.81
CA PHE A 80 -27.26 5.94 6.84
C PHE A 80 -27.90 5.53 5.50
N GLU A 81 -27.49 4.38 4.95
CA GLU A 81 -28.14 3.81 3.77
C GLU A 81 -29.21 2.76 4.13
N LYS A 82 -30.42 2.93 3.59
CA LYS A 82 -31.57 2.07 3.92
C LYS A 82 -31.51 0.66 3.32
N LYS A 83 -30.74 0.43 2.25
CA LYS A 83 -30.76 -0.81 1.46
C LYS A 83 -29.76 -1.86 1.95
N HIS A 84 -28.82 -1.48 2.81
CA HIS A 84 -27.76 -2.35 3.29
C HIS A 84 -27.84 -2.47 4.80
N ASP A 85 -27.21 -3.50 5.37
CA ASP A 85 -26.89 -3.49 6.80
C ASP A 85 -25.77 -2.47 7.02
N TRP A 86 -26.16 -1.19 7.12
CA TRP A 86 -25.21 -0.08 7.18
C TRP A 86 -24.25 -0.20 8.36
N PRO A 87 -24.67 -0.55 9.60
CA PRO A 87 -23.73 -0.76 10.69
C PRO A 87 -22.69 -1.85 10.40
N PHE A 88 -23.09 -2.93 9.72
CA PHE A 88 -22.17 -3.98 9.32
C PHE A 88 -21.16 -3.50 8.27
N PHE A 89 -21.63 -2.77 7.25
CA PHE A 89 -20.79 -2.23 6.19
C PHE A 89 -19.85 -1.13 6.70
N GLU A 90 -20.33 -0.27 7.59
CA GLU A 90 -19.53 0.76 8.27
C GLU A 90 -18.37 0.11 9.03
N LYS A 91 -18.62 -0.94 9.82
CA LYS A 91 -17.55 -1.67 10.51
C LYS A 91 -16.49 -2.20 9.55
N LEU A 92 -16.88 -2.79 8.41
CA LEU A 92 -15.94 -3.23 7.38
C LEU A 92 -15.08 -2.06 6.85
N MET A 93 -15.70 -0.93 6.50
CA MET A 93 -14.97 0.23 5.96
C MET A 93 -13.99 0.83 6.98
N LEU A 94 -14.45 1.03 8.22
CA LEU A 94 -13.64 1.61 9.29
C LEU A 94 -12.47 0.70 9.65
N SER A 95 -12.72 -0.61 9.82
CA SER A 95 -11.66 -1.58 10.11
C SER A 95 -10.64 -1.70 8.98
N ALA A 96 -11.07 -1.61 7.71
CA ALA A 96 -10.13 -1.59 6.59
C ALA A 96 -9.19 -0.37 6.63
N TRP A 97 -9.72 0.82 6.94
CA TRP A 97 -8.91 2.04 7.08
C TRP A 97 -7.98 2.01 8.30
N LEU A 98 -8.46 1.50 9.45
CA LEU A 98 -7.61 1.24 10.62
C LEU A 98 -6.45 0.32 10.22
N ARG A 99 -6.72 -0.80 9.54
CA ARG A 99 -5.69 -1.75 9.07
C ARG A 99 -4.72 -1.20 8.02
N ILE A 100 -5.06 -0.13 7.31
CA ILE A 100 -4.14 0.55 6.38
C ILE A 100 -3.09 1.35 7.15
N PHE A 101 -3.50 2.08 8.19
CA PHE A 101 -2.60 2.92 8.97
C PHE A 101 -1.94 2.19 10.15
N GLU A 102 -2.67 1.28 10.78
CA GLU A 102 -2.30 0.51 11.96
C GLU A 102 -2.58 -0.99 11.72
N PRO A 103 -1.67 -1.70 11.04
CA PRO A 103 -1.89 -3.11 10.72
C PRO A 103 -2.11 -4.02 11.94
N GLN A 104 -1.67 -3.62 13.13
CA GLN A 104 -1.83 -4.41 14.36
C GLN A 104 -2.92 -3.88 15.29
N ASN A 105 -3.82 -3.00 14.82
CA ASN A 105 -4.95 -2.53 15.61
C ASN A 105 -5.87 -3.71 15.99
N GLU A 106 -5.98 -4.02 17.28
CA GLU A 106 -6.67 -5.20 17.81
C GLU A 106 -8.16 -5.22 17.47
N THR A 107 -8.82 -4.06 17.60
CA THR A 107 -10.24 -3.89 17.27
C THR A 107 -10.52 -4.20 15.80
N ALA A 108 -9.66 -3.72 14.90
CA ALA A 108 -9.79 -3.99 13.48
C ALA A 108 -9.39 -5.43 13.11
N LEU A 109 -8.43 -6.01 13.83
CA LEU A 109 -8.02 -7.41 13.70
C LEU A 109 -9.16 -8.38 14.03
N GLU A 110 -9.96 -8.10 15.07
CA GLU A 110 -11.12 -8.92 15.40
C GLU A 110 -12.10 -9.01 14.21
N VAL A 111 -12.41 -7.87 13.60
CA VAL A 111 -13.25 -7.80 12.40
C VAL A 111 -12.59 -8.55 11.23
N ALA A 112 -11.28 -8.40 11.06
CA ALA A 112 -10.52 -9.09 10.01
C ALA A 112 -10.57 -10.62 10.16
N TYR A 113 -10.42 -11.15 11.38
CA TYR A 113 -10.50 -12.59 11.62
C TYR A 113 -11.90 -13.16 11.41
N GLN A 114 -12.95 -12.40 11.73
CA GLN A 114 -14.32 -12.81 11.43
C GLN A 114 -14.54 -12.94 9.92
N TRP A 115 -14.05 -11.98 9.13
CA TRP A 115 -14.08 -12.07 7.66
C TRP A 115 -13.17 -13.18 7.11
N ALA A 116 -11.99 -13.39 7.70
CA ALA A 116 -11.06 -14.43 7.31
C ALA A 116 -11.71 -15.83 7.42
N GLN A 117 -12.48 -16.09 8.47
CA GLN A 117 -13.22 -17.35 8.62
C GLN A 117 -14.19 -17.61 7.47
N ILE A 118 -14.88 -16.57 6.97
CA ILE A 118 -15.79 -16.69 5.83
C ILE A 118 -15.00 -16.98 4.56
N VAL A 119 -13.88 -16.27 4.35
CA VAL A 119 -12.98 -16.50 3.22
C VAL A 119 -12.47 -17.95 3.23
N GLU A 120 -11.97 -18.44 4.36
CA GLU A 120 -11.48 -19.82 4.46
C GLU A 120 -12.55 -20.86 4.09
N LYS A 121 -13.81 -20.64 4.47
CA LYS A 121 -14.93 -21.51 4.05
C LYS A 121 -15.22 -21.37 2.56
N ALA A 122 -15.35 -20.14 2.07
CA ALA A 122 -15.64 -19.83 0.67
C ALA A 122 -14.59 -20.39 -0.30
N PHE A 123 -13.35 -20.59 0.14
CA PHE A 123 -12.24 -21.10 -0.68
C PHE A 123 -11.85 -22.55 -0.34
N SER A 124 -12.59 -23.22 0.55
CA SER A 124 -12.23 -24.56 1.05
C SER A 124 -12.19 -25.64 -0.04
N SER A 125 -12.94 -25.45 -1.13
CA SER A 125 -12.95 -26.31 -2.31
C SER A 125 -11.82 -26.04 -3.31
N GLY A 126 -10.90 -25.10 -3.01
CA GLY A 126 -9.77 -24.75 -3.86
C GLY A 126 -10.03 -23.62 -4.86
N SER A 127 -11.22 -23.02 -4.84
CA SER A 127 -11.56 -21.79 -5.56
C SER A 127 -12.74 -21.11 -4.86
N TYR A 128 -13.05 -19.85 -5.20
CA TYR A 128 -14.19 -19.16 -4.61
C TYR A 128 -15.51 -19.89 -4.94
N ASN A 129 -16.21 -20.32 -3.91
CA ASN A 129 -17.53 -20.91 -3.98
C ASN A 129 -18.56 -20.00 -3.30
N ARG A 130 -19.57 -19.59 -4.08
CA ARG A 130 -20.61 -18.68 -3.61
C ARG A 130 -21.57 -19.30 -2.58
N GLU A 131 -21.83 -20.60 -2.69
CA GLU A 131 -22.72 -21.29 -1.76
C GLU A 131 -22.05 -21.43 -0.39
N ASP A 132 -20.76 -21.75 -0.37
CA ASP A 132 -19.95 -21.82 0.85
C ASP A 132 -19.82 -20.45 1.52
N ASP A 133 -19.61 -19.39 0.75
CA ASP A 133 -19.60 -17.99 1.23
C ASP A 133 -20.94 -17.62 1.90
N ILE A 134 -22.07 -17.85 1.20
CA ILE A 134 -23.40 -17.58 1.75
C ILE A 134 -23.67 -18.42 3.00
N SER A 135 -23.29 -19.71 2.99
CA SER A 135 -23.46 -20.62 4.13
C SER A 135 -22.67 -20.14 5.35
N ALA A 136 -21.40 -19.79 5.17
CA ALA A 136 -20.55 -19.24 6.22
C ALA A 136 -21.09 -17.91 6.75
N PHE A 137 -21.56 -17.02 5.88
CA PHE A 137 -22.20 -15.78 6.29
C PHE A 137 -23.47 -16.04 7.13
N VAL A 138 -24.34 -16.97 6.70
CA VAL A 138 -25.57 -17.32 7.43
C VAL A 138 -25.22 -17.90 8.80
N GLN A 139 -24.22 -18.76 8.89
CA GLN A 139 -23.75 -19.31 10.16
C GLN A 139 -23.24 -18.22 11.10
N TRP A 140 -22.49 -17.25 10.58
CA TRP A 140 -21.94 -16.14 11.38
C TRP A 140 -23.01 -15.14 11.81
N LYS A 141 -23.88 -14.69 10.88
CA LYS A 141 -24.82 -13.60 11.12
C LYS A 141 -26.20 -14.05 11.59
N GLY A 142 -26.50 -15.34 11.52
CA GLY A 142 -27.82 -15.89 11.80
C GLY A 142 -28.90 -15.42 10.82
N ARG A 143 -28.50 -14.88 9.65
CA ARG A 143 -29.41 -14.38 8.61
C ARG A 143 -28.81 -14.50 7.23
N LYS A 144 -29.65 -14.49 6.20
CA LYS A 144 -29.21 -14.41 4.81
C LYS A 144 -28.60 -13.03 4.49
N PRO A 145 -27.64 -12.97 3.53
CA PRO A 145 -27.16 -11.72 2.97
C PRO A 145 -28.32 -10.89 2.38
N LYS A 146 -28.29 -9.58 2.58
CA LYS A 146 -29.24 -8.58 2.06
C LYS A 146 -28.69 -7.87 0.82
N SER A 147 -27.37 -7.92 0.59
CA SER A 147 -26.73 -7.31 -0.57
C SER A 147 -25.47 -8.05 -1.00
N GLY A 148 -24.98 -7.74 -2.20
CA GLY A 148 -23.69 -8.23 -2.71
C GLY A 148 -22.47 -7.61 -2.04
N PHE A 149 -22.64 -6.76 -1.02
CA PHE A 149 -21.53 -6.27 -0.19
C PHE A 149 -21.25 -7.18 1.02
N GLU A 150 -22.20 -8.07 1.32
CA GLU A 150 -22.11 -9.02 2.44
C GLU A 150 -21.61 -10.40 2.00
N THR A 151 -21.40 -10.59 0.70
CA THR A 151 -20.86 -11.80 0.08
C THR A 151 -19.96 -11.41 -1.08
N GLY A 152 -18.95 -12.23 -1.35
CA GLY A 152 -17.90 -11.92 -2.29
C GLY A 152 -16.93 -10.87 -1.74
N PHE A 153 -15.67 -10.98 -2.15
CA PHE A 153 -14.58 -10.22 -1.54
C PHE A 153 -13.94 -9.22 -2.51
N GLY A 154 -14.70 -8.77 -3.51
CA GLY A 154 -14.20 -7.92 -4.61
C GLY A 154 -14.12 -6.43 -4.32
N MET A 155 -14.34 -5.99 -3.07
CA MET A 155 -14.22 -4.58 -2.70
C MET A 155 -12.84 -4.29 -2.14
N PHE A 156 -12.36 -3.07 -2.37
CA PHE A 156 -11.15 -2.54 -1.73
C PHE A 156 -11.11 -2.80 -0.22
N TYR A 157 -12.23 -2.63 0.50
CA TYR A 157 -12.27 -2.82 1.95
C TYR A 157 -11.91 -4.24 2.37
N HIS A 158 -12.42 -5.27 1.68
CA HIS A 158 -12.07 -6.66 1.95
C HIS A 158 -10.57 -6.91 1.72
N ALA A 159 -10.07 -6.48 0.56
CA ALA A 159 -8.66 -6.66 0.21
C ALA A 159 -7.71 -5.90 1.15
N ALA A 160 -8.09 -4.73 1.67
CA ALA A 160 -7.27 -3.99 2.63
C ALA A 160 -7.34 -4.58 4.06
N LEU A 161 -8.50 -5.11 4.46
CA LEU A 161 -8.75 -5.68 5.79
C LEU A 161 -7.97 -7.00 6.00
N LEU A 162 -7.97 -7.88 5.00
CA LEU A 162 -7.54 -9.29 5.13
C LEU A 162 -6.03 -9.53 5.04
N VAL A 163 -5.22 -8.48 4.86
CA VAL A 163 -3.76 -8.59 4.76
C VAL A 163 -3.18 -9.28 5.99
N GLY A 164 -2.48 -10.41 5.82
CA GLY A 164 -1.74 -11.08 6.90
C GLY A 164 -2.60 -11.79 7.96
N VAL A 165 -3.91 -11.98 7.72
CA VAL A 165 -4.79 -12.78 8.59
C VAL A 165 -5.29 -14.07 7.92
N LEU A 166 -4.93 -14.29 6.64
CA LEU A 166 -5.29 -15.49 5.90
C LEU A 166 -4.15 -16.54 5.99
N PRO A 167 -4.48 -17.84 6.14
CA PRO A 167 -3.48 -18.89 5.97
C PRO A 167 -2.85 -18.84 4.58
N PRO A 168 -1.56 -19.19 4.40
CA PRO A 168 -0.86 -19.04 3.11
C PRO A 168 -1.58 -19.63 1.90
N LYS A 169 -2.16 -20.83 2.04
CA LYS A 169 -2.93 -21.49 0.97
C LYS A 169 -4.20 -20.72 0.61
N THR A 170 -4.93 -20.22 1.61
CA THR A 170 -6.14 -19.42 1.40
C THR A 170 -5.80 -18.06 0.83
N GLU A 171 -4.71 -17.43 1.29
CA GLU A 171 -4.19 -16.18 0.76
C GLU A 171 -3.86 -16.28 -0.73
N ASP A 172 -3.21 -17.38 -1.14
CA ASP A 172 -2.89 -17.65 -2.54
C ASP A 172 -4.15 -17.69 -3.43
N LEU A 173 -5.16 -18.47 -3.03
CA LEU A 173 -6.44 -18.57 -3.73
C LEU A 173 -7.23 -17.25 -3.75
N PHE A 174 -7.17 -16.51 -2.64
CA PHE A 174 -7.82 -15.21 -2.50
C PHE A 174 -7.21 -14.20 -3.48
N LEU A 175 -5.88 -14.18 -3.63
CA LEU A 175 -5.21 -13.33 -4.60
C LEU A 175 -5.60 -13.69 -6.04
N ASP A 176 -5.68 -14.98 -6.39
CA ASP A 176 -6.13 -15.40 -7.72
C ASP A 176 -7.57 -14.95 -8.00
N TYR A 177 -8.44 -15.02 -7.00
CA TYR A 177 -9.80 -14.49 -7.08
C TYR A 177 -9.82 -12.97 -7.30
N CYS A 178 -9.06 -12.20 -6.51
CA CYS A 178 -8.97 -10.75 -6.68
C CYS A 178 -8.40 -10.36 -8.05
N LEU A 179 -7.40 -11.09 -8.54
CA LEU A 179 -6.76 -10.84 -9.83
C LEU A 179 -7.68 -11.13 -11.02
N SER A 180 -8.44 -12.22 -10.94
CA SER A 180 -9.29 -12.70 -12.05
C SER A 180 -10.72 -12.13 -12.06
N LYS A 181 -11.13 -11.39 -11.01
CA LYS A 181 -12.50 -10.90 -10.89
C LYS A 181 -12.89 -9.99 -12.08
N PRO A 182 -13.98 -10.29 -12.81
CA PRO A 182 -14.39 -9.55 -14.01
C PRO A 182 -14.58 -8.04 -13.79
N ASP A 183 -15.21 -7.66 -12.69
CA ASP A 183 -15.51 -6.25 -12.38
C ASP A 183 -14.41 -5.57 -11.57
N GLY A 184 -13.23 -6.20 -11.46
CA GLY A 184 -12.09 -5.66 -10.74
C GLY A 184 -12.29 -5.52 -9.23
N MET A 185 -11.61 -4.52 -8.67
CA MET A 185 -11.65 -4.13 -7.26
C MET A 185 -12.54 -2.90 -7.09
N PHE A 186 -13.77 -3.14 -6.66
CA PHE A 186 -14.78 -2.10 -6.47
C PHE A 186 -14.26 -0.97 -5.56
N TYR A 187 -14.64 0.27 -5.86
CA TYR A 187 -14.12 1.55 -5.35
C TYR A 187 -12.74 2.03 -5.86
N ILE A 188 -12.01 1.20 -6.61
CA ILE A 188 -10.68 1.57 -7.13
C ILE A 188 -10.59 1.34 -8.64
N TYR A 189 -10.92 0.14 -9.12
CA TYR A 189 -10.69 -0.26 -10.50
C TYR A 189 -11.76 -1.26 -10.97
N ASP A 190 -12.31 -1.03 -12.16
CA ASP A 190 -13.53 -1.68 -12.66
C ASP A 190 -13.29 -2.77 -13.72
N LYS A 191 -12.06 -3.27 -13.84
CA LYS A 191 -11.66 -4.32 -14.78
C LYS A 191 -10.77 -5.37 -14.09
N PRO A 192 -10.56 -6.56 -14.70
CA PRO A 192 -9.69 -7.58 -14.13
C PRO A 192 -8.27 -7.07 -13.86
N LEU A 193 -7.69 -7.49 -12.75
CA LEU A 193 -6.36 -7.03 -12.34
C LEU A 193 -5.22 -7.89 -12.90
N ASN A 194 -5.53 -9.09 -13.39
CA ASN A 194 -4.61 -9.97 -14.11
C ASN A 194 -4.23 -9.45 -15.52
N GLN A 195 -4.80 -8.32 -15.95
CA GLN A 195 -4.50 -7.69 -17.24
C GLN A 195 -4.19 -6.20 -17.00
N PRO A 196 -2.93 -5.77 -17.16
CA PRO A 196 -2.59 -4.36 -17.07
C PRO A 196 -3.26 -3.54 -18.18
N PRO A 197 -3.56 -2.25 -17.96
CA PRO A 197 -4.12 -1.40 -19.00
C PRO A 197 -3.18 -1.26 -20.20
N GLU A 198 -3.73 -1.37 -21.41
CA GLU A 198 -2.97 -1.20 -22.67
C GLU A 198 -2.25 0.16 -22.74
N ARG A 199 -2.91 1.22 -22.28
CA ARG A 199 -2.35 2.57 -22.26
C ARG A 199 -1.86 2.94 -20.86
N PHE A 200 -0.55 2.99 -20.69
CA PHE A 200 0.11 3.39 -19.45
C PHE A 200 -0.15 4.84 -19.06
N ALA A 201 0.01 5.79 -19.99
CA ALA A 201 -0.26 7.21 -19.75
C ALA A 201 -1.79 7.49 -19.71
N SER A 202 -2.47 7.00 -18.67
CA SER A 202 -3.91 7.12 -18.47
C SER A 202 -4.33 7.12 -16.99
N ARG A 203 -5.54 7.63 -16.72
CA ARG A 203 -6.18 7.50 -15.40
C ARG A 203 -6.40 6.04 -15.02
N SER A 204 -6.80 5.22 -15.99
CA SER A 204 -7.06 3.79 -15.79
C SER A 204 -5.81 3.06 -15.28
N ALA A 205 -4.62 3.37 -15.81
CA ALA A 205 -3.35 2.84 -15.31
C ALA A 205 -3.04 3.25 -13.86
N SER A 206 -3.28 4.52 -13.50
CA SER A 206 -3.12 4.99 -12.11
C SER A 206 -4.06 4.27 -11.13
N CYS A 207 -5.33 4.07 -11.52
CA CYS A 207 -6.33 3.36 -10.73
C CYS A 207 -6.04 1.85 -10.64
N TYR A 208 -5.66 1.22 -11.75
CA TYR A 208 -5.18 -0.16 -11.78
C TYR A 208 -4.03 -0.34 -10.78
N PHE A 209 -3.04 0.53 -10.86
CA PHE A 209 -1.87 0.46 -10.00
C PHE A 209 -2.24 0.65 -8.52
N ALA A 210 -3.27 1.44 -8.19
CA ALA A 210 -3.77 1.57 -6.82
C ALA A 210 -4.35 0.26 -6.28
N ALA A 211 -5.02 -0.52 -7.12
CA ALA A 211 -5.52 -1.84 -6.73
C ALA A 211 -4.34 -2.82 -6.55
N ILE A 212 -3.32 -2.74 -7.39
CA ILE A 212 -2.10 -3.54 -7.23
C ILE A 212 -1.35 -3.20 -5.94
N GLU A 213 -1.25 -1.92 -5.57
CA GLU A 213 -0.64 -1.48 -4.29
C GLU A 213 -1.35 -2.07 -3.06
N VAL A 214 -2.65 -2.37 -3.16
CA VAL A 214 -3.39 -3.08 -2.09
C VAL A 214 -2.99 -4.54 -2.05
N LEU A 215 -2.98 -5.22 -3.20
CA LEU A 215 -2.64 -6.64 -3.29
C LEU A 215 -1.16 -6.91 -2.97
N SER A 216 -0.26 -5.97 -3.25
CA SER A 216 1.18 -6.13 -2.99
C SER A 216 1.54 -6.20 -1.51
N ARG A 217 0.58 -5.97 -0.61
CA ARG A 217 0.75 -6.08 0.85
C ARG A 217 0.65 -7.52 1.35
N TYR A 218 0.11 -8.44 0.54
CA TYR A 218 0.01 -9.86 0.88
C TYR A 218 1.34 -10.57 0.68
N ALA A 219 1.63 -11.58 1.50
CA ALA A 219 2.90 -12.29 1.45
C ALA A 219 3.03 -13.14 0.17
N GLN A 220 1.94 -13.73 -0.31
CA GLN A 220 1.89 -14.52 -1.54
C GLN A 220 1.84 -13.67 -2.83
N ALA A 221 1.82 -12.34 -2.74
CA ALA A 221 1.65 -11.48 -3.91
C ALA A 221 2.92 -11.28 -4.74
N GLU A 222 4.11 -11.52 -4.18
CA GLU A 222 5.37 -11.19 -4.85
C GLU A 222 5.47 -11.83 -6.24
N GLU A 223 5.33 -13.16 -6.32
CA GLU A 223 5.42 -13.89 -7.59
C GLU A 223 4.23 -13.60 -8.51
N LYS A 224 3.01 -13.60 -7.94
CA LYS A 224 1.77 -13.36 -8.70
C LYS A 224 1.75 -11.99 -9.39
N LEU A 225 2.49 -11.00 -8.88
CA LEU A 225 2.55 -9.65 -9.45
C LEU A 225 3.78 -9.40 -10.35
N ASN A 226 4.55 -10.43 -10.72
CA ASN A 226 5.70 -10.26 -11.63
C ASN A 226 5.30 -9.66 -12.98
N PHE A 227 4.16 -10.05 -13.54
CA PHE A 227 3.66 -9.47 -14.79
C PHE A 227 3.40 -7.95 -14.68
N VAL A 228 3.09 -7.45 -13.48
CA VAL A 228 2.93 -6.00 -13.25
C VAL A 228 4.30 -5.32 -13.28
N ARG A 229 5.33 -5.93 -12.69
CA ARG A 229 6.71 -5.41 -12.75
C ARG A 229 7.19 -5.33 -14.20
N ASP A 230 6.95 -6.37 -14.98
CA ASP A 230 7.29 -6.40 -16.41
C ASP A 230 6.57 -5.28 -17.17
N TRP A 231 5.26 -5.10 -16.91
CA TRP A 231 4.49 -4.01 -17.48
C TRP A 231 5.02 -2.62 -17.09
N LEU A 232 5.43 -2.43 -15.84
CA LEU A 232 6.02 -1.17 -15.39
C LEU A 232 7.35 -0.90 -16.12
N TYR A 233 8.29 -1.86 -16.14
CA TYR A 233 9.57 -1.67 -16.82
C TYR A 233 9.42 -1.46 -18.33
N ALA A 234 8.46 -2.14 -18.98
CA ALA A 234 8.16 -1.92 -20.39
C ALA A 234 7.65 -0.50 -20.70
N ASN A 235 7.13 0.22 -19.70
CA ASN A 235 6.64 1.59 -19.82
C ASN A 235 7.57 2.63 -19.16
N GLN A 236 8.80 2.23 -18.80
CA GLN A 236 9.80 3.15 -18.29
C GLN A 236 10.36 4.00 -19.45
N GLU A 237 10.47 5.31 -19.25
CA GLU A 237 11.13 6.20 -20.20
C GLU A 237 12.65 5.99 -20.18
N GLU A 238 13.36 6.43 -21.24
CA GLU A 238 14.82 6.27 -21.38
C GLU A 238 15.63 6.84 -20.21
N ASN A 239 15.11 7.87 -19.54
CA ASN A 239 15.73 8.50 -18.38
C ASN A 239 15.49 7.72 -17.06
N GLY A 240 14.86 6.55 -17.12
CA GLY A 240 14.57 5.72 -15.96
C GLY A 240 13.33 6.14 -15.16
N GLN A 241 12.55 7.10 -15.65
CA GLN A 241 11.34 7.60 -14.98
C GLN A 241 10.06 7.03 -15.61
N TRP A 242 8.94 7.21 -14.92
CA TRP A 242 7.61 6.87 -15.41
C TRP A 242 6.73 8.10 -15.46
N ASP A 243 5.75 8.08 -16.36
CA ASP A 243 4.73 9.13 -16.47
C ASP A 243 3.34 8.52 -16.70
N PHE A 244 2.47 8.54 -15.68
CA PHE A 244 1.06 8.11 -15.83
C PHE A 244 0.21 9.07 -16.70
N GLY A 245 0.77 10.17 -17.18
CA GLY A 245 0.16 11.11 -18.09
C GLY A 245 -0.77 12.12 -17.42
N GLU A 246 -1.08 13.20 -18.12
CA GLU A 246 -1.87 14.34 -17.60
C GLU A 246 -3.22 13.92 -17.03
N LYS A 247 -3.87 12.94 -17.66
CA LYS A 247 -5.19 12.41 -17.28
C LYS A 247 -5.18 11.65 -15.96
N ALA A 248 -4.02 11.31 -15.40
CA ALA A 248 -3.94 10.65 -14.09
C ALA A 248 -4.23 11.58 -12.91
N LYS A 249 -4.37 12.89 -13.13
CA LYS A 249 -4.78 13.87 -12.12
C LYS A 249 -6.21 13.62 -11.64
N ASP A 250 -6.35 12.89 -10.54
CA ASP A 250 -7.64 12.47 -9.98
C ASP A 250 -7.96 13.10 -8.61
N GLY A 251 -7.00 13.82 -8.01
CA GLY A 251 -7.14 14.41 -6.69
C GLY A 251 -7.01 13.41 -5.55
N VAL A 252 -6.67 12.15 -5.84
CA VAL A 252 -6.53 11.04 -4.89
C VAL A 252 -5.09 10.55 -4.88
N TYR A 253 -4.68 9.85 -5.94
CA TYR A 253 -3.34 9.31 -6.09
C TYR A 253 -2.39 10.38 -6.62
N PHE A 254 -2.90 11.28 -7.46
CA PHE A 254 -2.13 12.37 -8.05
C PHE A 254 -2.88 13.70 -8.04
N PRO A 255 -2.16 14.83 -8.02
CA PRO A 255 -0.69 14.99 -7.97
C PRO A 255 -0.12 14.67 -6.58
N LEU A 256 1.19 14.56 -6.39
CA LEU A 256 1.80 14.59 -5.05
C LEU A 256 2.50 15.94 -4.84
N SER A 257 3.24 16.39 -5.84
CA SER A 257 3.87 17.69 -5.91
C SER A 257 2.86 18.83 -6.08
N ASP A 258 3.22 20.06 -5.68
CA ASP A 258 2.35 21.24 -5.76
C ASP A 258 1.95 21.63 -7.19
N ARG A 259 2.74 21.20 -8.18
CA ARG A 259 2.48 21.37 -9.62
C ARG A 259 2.18 20.03 -10.28
N TRP A 260 1.50 20.09 -11.42
CA TRP A 260 1.21 18.93 -12.28
C TRP A 260 1.63 19.21 -13.73
N ASP A 261 2.84 19.74 -13.88
CA ASP A 261 3.51 19.85 -15.17
C ASP A 261 4.24 18.53 -15.50
N LYS A 262 4.82 18.42 -16.69
CA LYS A 262 5.45 17.17 -17.16
C LYS A 262 6.59 16.70 -16.26
N GLU A 263 7.38 17.64 -15.72
CA GLU A 263 8.53 17.31 -14.89
C GLU A 263 8.07 16.80 -13.51
N THR A 264 7.18 17.54 -12.82
CA THR A 264 6.70 17.12 -11.50
C THR A 264 5.85 15.85 -11.57
N ARG A 265 5.09 15.67 -12.65
CA ARG A 265 4.30 14.46 -12.87
C ARG A 265 5.18 13.22 -13.01
N ARG A 266 6.32 13.32 -13.70
CA ARG A 266 7.30 12.23 -13.79
C ARG A 266 7.87 11.89 -12.43
N VAL A 267 8.23 12.91 -11.64
CA VAL A 267 8.71 12.71 -10.26
C VAL A 267 7.66 12.00 -9.41
N ASP A 268 6.41 12.45 -9.43
CA ASP A 268 5.32 11.85 -8.64
C ASP A 268 5.02 10.40 -9.09
N SER A 269 4.95 10.17 -10.40
CA SER A 269 4.70 8.85 -10.98
C SER A 269 5.81 7.87 -10.64
N THR A 270 7.07 8.30 -10.82
CA THR A 270 8.27 7.53 -10.49
C THR A 270 8.36 7.24 -9.00
N TYR A 271 8.01 8.20 -8.15
CA TYR A 271 7.97 7.98 -6.71
C TYR A 271 6.99 6.87 -6.33
N ARG A 272 5.75 6.94 -6.83
CA ARG A 272 4.73 5.94 -6.52
C ARG A 272 5.11 4.54 -7.03
N ILE A 273 5.57 4.44 -8.28
CA ILE A 273 6.06 3.17 -8.86
C ILE A 273 7.29 2.66 -8.12
N GLY A 274 8.22 3.55 -7.81
CA GLY A 274 9.43 3.24 -7.08
C GLY A 274 9.16 2.64 -5.71
N LYS A 275 8.06 3.00 -5.01
CA LYS A 275 7.67 2.37 -3.74
C LYS A 275 7.20 0.92 -3.90
N PHE A 276 6.52 0.61 -4.99
CA PHE A 276 6.11 -0.77 -5.30
C PHE A 276 7.30 -1.61 -5.77
N LEU A 277 8.13 -1.05 -6.66
CA LEU A 277 9.33 -1.73 -7.15
C LEU A 277 10.40 -1.87 -6.07
N SER A 278 10.41 -0.98 -5.06
CA SER A 278 11.16 -1.19 -3.83
C SER A 278 10.51 -2.28 -3.01
N SER A 279 10.70 -3.52 -3.43
CA SER A 279 10.57 -4.63 -2.49
C SER A 279 11.58 -4.41 -1.36
N PRO A 280 11.23 -4.77 -0.11
CA PRO A 280 12.23 -4.86 0.93
C PRO A 280 13.39 -5.67 0.37
N CYS A 281 14.61 -5.15 0.55
CA CYS A 281 15.80 -5.91 0.26
C CYS A 281 15.71 -7.25 1.02
N TYR A 282 16.51 -8.23 0.66
CA TYR A 282 16.52 -9.56 1.29
C TYR A 282 16.48 -9.51 2.83
N CYS A 283 17.12 -8.52 3.45
CA CYS A 283 17.15 -8.27 4.90
C CYS A 283 16.00 -7.42 5.49
N GLY A 284 15.06 -6.94 4.69
CA GLY A 284 13.98 -6.04 5.13
C GLY A 284 14.24 -4.55 4.95
N HIS A 285 15.37 -4.15 4.35
CA HIS A 285 15.66 -2.74 4.06
C HIS A 285 14.64 -2.15 3.08
N ASP A 286 13.95 -1.10 3.50
CA ASP A 286 13.05 -0.32 2.65
C ASP A 286 13.88 0.64 1.80
N CYS A 287 14.04 0.32 0.52
CA CYS A 287 14.82 1.15 -0.39
C CYS A 287 14.21 2.54 -0.54
N SER A 288 12.90 2.70 -0.37
CA SER A 288 12.26 4.02 -0.47
C SER A 288 12.79 4.99 0.59
N LYS A 289 13.29 4.50 1.72
CA LYS A 289 13.90 5.31 2.79
C LYS A 289 15.41 5.49 2.64
N CYS A 290 16.09 4.69 1.83
CA CYS A 290 17.55 4.72 1.68
C CYS A 290 18.02 5.97 0.91
N ILE A 291 18.94 6.77 1.48
CA ILE A 291 19.47 7.99 0.84
C ILE A 291 20.10 7.68 -0.52
N THR A 292 20.87 6.59 -0.66
CA THR A 292 21.54 6.24 -1.93
C THR A 292 20.52 5.97 -3.05
N TYR A 293 19.44 5.25 -2.73
CA TYR A 293 18.35 5.01 -3.66
C TYR A 293 17.64 6.32 -4.03
N ILE A 294 17.27 7.12 -3.02
CA ILE A 294 16.58 8.40 -3.23
C ILE A 294 17.43 9.38 -4.05
N ALA A 295 18.74 9.43 -3.80
CA ALA A 295 19.69 10.25 -4.56
C ALA A 295 19.68 9.88 -6.05
N THR A 296 19.54 8.59 -6.36
CA THR A 296 19.42 8.10 -7.73
C THR A 296 18.09 8.50 -8.35
N GLN A 297 16.98 8.24 -7.65
CA GLN A 297 15.63 8.54 -8.15
C GLN A 297 15.40 10.03 -8.41
N LYS A 298 16.02 10.90 -7.61
CA LYS A 298 15.94 12.35 -7.73
C LYS A 298 17.05 12.98 -8.57
N ASN A 299 18.04 12.18 -8.96
CA ASN A 299 19.31 12.67 -9.49
C ASN A 299 19.92 13.81 -8.65
N ASP A 300 20.08 13.59 -7.35
CA ASP A 300 20.45 14.62 -6.35
C ASP A 300 21.86 14.35 -5.78
N ASP A 301 22.83 15.14 -6.22
CA ASP A 301 24.24 15.01 -5.80
C ASP A 301 24.47 15.38 -4.32
N ALA A 302 23.66 16.26 -3.75
CA ALA A 302 23.78 16.58 -2.32
C ALA A 302 23.42 15.37 -1.46
N LEU A 303 22.41 14.59 -1.88
CA LEU A 303 22.09 13.30 -1.26
C LEU A 303 23.16 12.25 -1.51
N ARG A 304 23.82 12.24 -2.69
CA ARG A 304 24.97 11.35 -2.94
C ARG A 304 26.13 11.66 -2.00
N VAL A 305 26.48 12.93 -1.80
CA VAL A 305 27.51 13.37 -0.83
C VAL A 305 27.14 12.95 0.59
N LYS A 306 25.89 13.18 1.02
CA LYS A 306 25.42 12.76 2.35
C LYS A 306 25.56 11.24 2.53
N SER A 307 25.17 10.46 1.52
CA SER A 307 25.33 9.01 1.55
C SER A 307 26.80 8.60 1.59
N GLN A 308 27.65 9.22 0.77
CA GLN A 308 29.08 8.95 0.74
C GLN A 308 29.73 9.17 2.09
N GLN A 309 29.42 10.30 2.74
CA GLN A 309 29.95 10.60 4.06
C GLN A 309 29.52 9.57 5.11
N PHE A 310 28.25 9.15 5.10
CA PHE A 310 27.78 8.08 5.99
C PHE A 310 28.59 6.78 5.84
N TYR A 311 28.82 6.31 4.60
CA TYR A 311 29.56 5.07 4.37
C TYR A 311 31.05 5.20 4.72
N LYS A 312 31.65 6.37 4.47
CA LYS A 312 33.02 6.68 4.88
C LYS A 312 33.17 6.68 6.40
N GLU A 313 32.24 7.28 7.14
CA GLU A 313 32.32 7.38 8.59
C GLU A 313 32.02 6.06 9.30
N THR A 314 30.94 5.38 8.87
CA THR A 314 30.40 4.19 9.54
C THR A 314 31.15 2.91 9.17
N PHE A 315 31.50 2.75 7.89
CA PHE A 315 32.08 1.52 7.37
C PHE A 315 33.52 1.68 6.87
N LYS A 316 34.08 2.90 6.93
CA LYS A 316 35.42 3.23 6.41
C LYS A 316 35.59 2.90 4.93
N VAL A 317 34.48 3.00 4.18
CA VAL A 317 34.43 2.73 2.74
C VAL A 317 34.54 4.05 2.00
N GLU A 318 35.59 4.19 1.19
CA GLU A 318 35.78 5.34 0.31
C GLU A 318 35.49 4.93 -1.14
N LEU A 319 34.36 5.42 -1.67
CA LEU A 319 33.96 5.23 -3.06
C LEU A 319 33.76 6.61 -3.72
N PRO A 320 34.06 6.74 -5.02
CA PRO A 320 33.80 7.98 -5.74
C PRO A 320 32.28 8.23 -5.88
N ILE A 321 31.86 9.50 -5.98
CA ILE A 321 30.46 9.91 -5.88
C ILE A 321 29.58 9.28 -6.97
N GLU A 322 30.15 9.04 -8.15
CA GLU A 322 29.49 8.42 -9.31
C GLU A 322 29.08 6.96 -9.06
N LYS A 323 29.61 6.33 -7.99
CA LYS A 323 29.25 4.98 -7.57
C LYS A 323 28.06 4.95 -6.61
N PHE A 324 27.60 6.10 -6.11
CA PHE A 324 26.43 6.20 -5.23
C PHE A 324 25.11 6.24 -6.02
N ASN A 325 24.93 5.23 -6.88
CA ASN A 325 23.72 5.04 -7.67
C ASN A 325 23.11 3.66 -7.35
N CYS A 326 21.79 3.59 -7.19
CA CYS A 326 21.05 2.39 -6.83
C CYS A 326 19.60 2.45 -7.35
N MET A 327 19.19 1.45 -8.12
CA MET A 327 17.83 1.27 -8.61
C MET A 327 16.99 0.35 -7.71
N GLY A 328 17.47 0.07 -6.49
CA GLY A 328 16.78 -0.74 -5.47
C GLY A 328 17.49 -2.07 -5.23
N GLY A 329 17.40 -2.60 -4.00
CA GLY A 329 18.18 -3.77 -3.55
C GLY A 329 17.86 -5.11 -4.25
N ARG A 330 16.80 -5.15 -5.07
CA ARG A 330 16.45 -6.29 -5.94
C ARG A 330 16.65 -6.00 -7.44
N SER A 331 17.14 -4.82 -7.80
CA SER A 331 17.40 -4.45 -9.20
C SER A 331 18.71 -5.06 -9.70
N LYS A 332 18.93 -5.06 -11.02
CA LYS A 332 20.24 -5.41 -11.60
C LYS A 332 21.31 -4.33 -11.32
N ASN A 333 20.88 -3.10 -11.07
CA ASN A 333 21.73 -1.93 -10.88
C ASN A 333 21.69 -1.47 -9.41
N VAL A 334 22.30 -2.27 -8.53
CA VAL A 334 22.41 -1.96 -7.09
C VAL A 334 23.61 -1.07 -6.79
N PHE A 335 23.54 -0.37 -5.65
CA PHE A 335 24.70 0.33 -5.08
C PHE A 335 25.90 -0.61 -4.96
N GLU A 336 27.11 -0.12 -5.27
CA GLU A 336 28.34 -0.91 -5.31
C GLU A 336 28.56 -1.73 -4.03
N PHE A 337 28.40 -1.11 -2.85
CA PHE A 337 28.55 -1.80 -1.57
C PHE A 337 27.50 -2.90 -1.33
N CYS A 338 26.34 -2.83 -1.98
CA CYS A 338 25.25 -3.78 -1.83
C CYS A 338 25.37 -5.00 -2.77
N LYS A 339 26.33 -5.01 -3.71
CA LYS A 339 26.53 -6.13 -4.64
C LYS A 339 26.87 -7.44 -3.92
N ASP A 340 27.69 -7.35 -2.88
CA ASP A 340 28.15 -8.49 -2.08
C ASP A 340 27.35 -8.64 -0.77
N CYS A 341 26.05 -8.29 -0.78
CA CYS A 341 25.22 -8.35 0.41
C CYS A 341 25.12 -9.79 0.94
N PRO A 342 25.50 -10.06 2.21
CA PRO A 342 25.55 -11.42 2.75
C PRO A 342 24.17 -12.07 2.84
N PHE A 343 23.11 -11.26 2.97
CA PHE A 343 21.73 -11.76 3.02
C PHE A 343 21.24 -12.27 1.65
N ILE A 344 21.77 -11.75 0.54
CA ILE A 344 21.48 -12.28 -0.80
C ILE A 344 22.05 -13.70 -0.91
N ALA A 345 23.33 -13.86 -0.59
CA ALA A 345 24.00 -15.15 -0.61
C ALA A 345 23.33 -16.16 0.34
N CYS A 346 22.88 -15.71 1.52
CA CYS A 346 22.14 -16.56 2.45
C CYS A 346 20.80 -17.02 1.87
N CYS A 347 19.99 -16.08 1.36
CA CYS A 347 18.69 -16.39 0.76
C CYS A 347 18.81 -17.39 -0.41
N ASN A 348 19.81 -17.20 -1.28
CA ASN A 348 20.10 -18.13 -2.37
C ASN A 348 20.46 -19.54 -1.87
N ARG A 349 21.26 -19.66 -0.80
CA ARG A 349 21.62 -20.98 -0.21
C ARG A 349 20.41 -21.70 0.40
N HIS A 350 19.50 -20.95 1.01
CA HIS A 350 18.28 -21.51 1.61
C HIS A 350 17.11 -21.63 0.61
N ASN A 351 17.33 -21.25 -0.66
CA ASN A 351 16.32 -21.24 -1.70
C ASN A 351 15.04 -20.47 -1.30
N VAL A 352 15.23 -19.27 -0.73
CA VAL A 352 14.16 -18.36 -0.31
C VAL A 352 14.40 -16.98 -0.91
N ASP A 353 13.33 -16.22 -1.20
CA ASP A 353 13.47 -14.91 -1.83
C ASP A 353 13.88 -13.79 -0.86
N SER A 354 13.77 -14.01 0.44
CA SER A 354 14.03 -13.03 1.49
C SER A 354 14.21 -13.70 2.84
N CYS A 355 14.87 -13.02 3.77
CA CYS A 355 15.11 -13.56 5.11
C CYS A 355 13.81 -13.95 5.81
N ASN A 356 12.72 -13.16 5.67
CA ASN A 356 11.44 -13.46 6.31
C ASN A 356 10.71 -14.71 5.75
N LYS A 357 11.16 -15.25 4.62
CA LYS A 357 10.66 -16.54 4.09
C LYS A 357 11.51 -17.73 4.54
N CYS A 358 12.62 -17.50 5.24
CA CYS A 358 13.45 -18.57 5.81
C CYS A 358 12.76 -19.22 7.01
N GLN A 359 12.85 -20.54 7.14
CA GLN A 359 12.29 -21.28 8.27
C GLN A 359 12.94 -20.90 9.61
N GLU A 360 14.19 -20.45 9.58
CA GLU A 360 14.94 -20.01 10.76
C GLU A 360 14.68 -18.53 11.09
N TYR A 361 13.76 -17.87 10.40
CA TYR A 361 13.48 -16.47 10.63
C TYR A 361 12.61 -16.25 11.88
N PRO A 362 12.97 -15.28 12.74
CA PRO A 362 14.16 -14.43 12.66
C PRO A 362 15.39 -15.12 13.30
N CYS A 363 16.48 -15.28 12.54
CA CYS A 363 17.74 -15.80 13.06
C CYS A 363 18.57 -14.70 13.74
N LYS A 364 19.61 -15.08 14.50
CA LYS A 364 20.44 -14.14 15.27
C LYS A 364 21.06 -13.07 14.37
N GLU A 365 21.63 -13.46 13.24
CA GLU A 365 22.33 -12.57 12.32
C GLU A 365 21.40 -11.50 11.73
N ILE A 366 20.18 -11.90 11.34
CA ILE A 366 19.22 -10.95 10.79
C ILE A 366 18.67 -10.02 11.87
N LEU A 367 18.43 -10.51 13.09
CA LEU A 367 17.98 -9.67 14.22
C LEU A 367 19.02 -8.59 14.56
N GLU A 368 20.28 -8.98 14.71
CA GLU A 368 21.38 -8.06 15.02
C GLU A 368 21.57 -7.01 13.92
N TYR A 369 21.51 -7.43 12.66
CA TYR A 369 21.61 -6.53 11.52
C TYR A 369 20.39 -5.59 11.43
N GLN A 370 19.18 -6.11 11.64
CA GLN A 370 17.95 -5.32 11.58
C GLN A 370 17.92 -4.25 12.66
N ALA A 371 18.25 -4.62 13.90
CA ALA A 371 18.30 -3.70 15.02
C ALA A 371 19.29 -2.54 14.80
N LYS A 372 20.40 -2.80 14.09
CA LYS A 372 21.46 -1.81 13.93
C LYS A 372 21.34 -0.97 12.66
N TYR A 373 20.86 -1.55 11.56
CA TYR A 373 20.98 -0.93 10.24
C TYR A 373 19.65 -0.82 9.48
N VAL A 374 18.79 -1.84 9.56
CA VAL A 374 17.57 -1.90 8.76
C VAL A 374 16.61 -0.81 9.19
N ASN A 375 16.45 0.17 8.31
CA ASN A 375 15.59 1.33 8.52
C ASN A 375 15.98 2.24 9.69
N GLN A 376 17.26 2.22 10.09
CA GLN A 376 17.79 3.02 11.20
C GLN A 376 18.86 4.04 10.75
N CYS A 377 19.59 3.77 9.68
CA CYS A 377 20.75 4.58 9.26
C CYS A 377 20.77 4.84 7.75
N ASN A 378 21.42 5.94 7.34
CA ASN A 378 21.47 6.38 5.93
C ASN A 378 20.08 6.53 5.29
N GLN A 379 19.14 7.08 6.04
CA GLN A 379 17.77 7.33 5.59
C GLN A 379 17.40 8.81 5.74
N ILE A 380 16.29 9.22 5.12
CA ILE A 380 15.73 10.57 5.32
C ILE A 380 14.60 10.54 6.32
#